data_AF-A0A8J3UUE8-F1
#
_entry.id   AF-A0A8J3UUE8-F1
#
_cell.length_a   1.000
_cell.length_b   1.000
_cell.length_c   1.000
_cell.angle_alpha   90.00
_cell.angle_beta   90.00
_cell.angle_gamma   90.00
#
_symmetry.space_group_name_H-M   'P 1'
#
loop_
_entity.id
_entity.type
_entity.pdbx_description
1 polymer ?
#
loop_
_entity_poly.entity_id
_entity_poly.type
_entity_poly.pdbx_seq_one_letter_code
_entity_poly.pdbx_strand_id
1 'polypeptide(L)'
;MTNQTENFPDLMSDDSFEVVMRGYSRRQVHDYMIRTRNQIRDLEERLARTIDQAEQSRIELADARRKVTESPQNPDELGERLSQILKLAHEEAAANKEASESDAARLRDHASAEAERLVMMAREQAESIRAAAQEEAERRVADATGAAERLLSQAGSDAEETLGTARAEAEDTLRSARAEADRQLTTARLESERHVADANAEASAALAAADKRVSALDEHTGRRVVYLTDTHTEVMRRLNEIGSVLGDLLHREASAGALIDEAAVVPPAPRFREGQQSEEPASDVPAQPEHQVDDLGGDPAEGAADAQADQGDDLNHMDDRVEVESLDAAAGNDAGYGPGPVPAHESIDMFRPVRAVDHSIGDAHEDVRVIVDDVRHADPLAPMAVEVVDYSDVDFGRVRQSPDDQEPLRNK
;
A
#
# COMPACT_ATOMS: atom_id res chain seq x y z
N MET A 1 -29.12 124.99 17.08
CA MET A 1 -29.98 125.62 18.12
C MET A 1 -29.06 126.30 19.12
N THR A 2 -29.59 127.10 20.04
CA THR A 2 -28.81 127.78 21.09
C THR A 2 -28.25 126.80 22.12
N ASN A 3 -27.33 127.34 22.96
CA ASN A 3 -26.73 126.82 24.19
C ASN A 3 -25.23 126.47 24.01
N GLN A 4 -24.32 126.93 24.88
CA GLN A 4 -24.45 127.97 25.92
C GLN A 4 -23.07 128.55 26.20
N THR A 5 -22.96 129.86 26.44
CA THR A 5 -21.68 130.48 26.85
C THR A 5 -21.47 130.26 28.34
N GLU A 6 -21.14 129.02 28.72
CA GLU A 6 -20.66 128.68 30.06
C GLU A 6 -19.28 129.34 30.26
N ASN A 7 -19.29 130.59 30.71
CA ASN A 7 -18.12 131.28 31.23
C ASN A 7 -17.62 130.50 32.46
N PHE A 8 -16.65 129.61 32.29
CA PHE A 8 -15.87 129.05 33.40
C PHE A 8 -14.88 130.12 33.88
N PRO A 9 -15.10 130.78 35.03
CA PRO A 9 -14.24 131.87 35.47
C PRO A 9 -13.02 131.29 36.20
N ASP A 10 -11.84 131.73 35.79
CA ASP A 10 -10.58 131.68 36.55
C ASP A 10 -10.31 130.43 37.41
N LEU A 11 -10.38 129.23 36.81
CA LEU A 11 -10.00 127.97 37.46
C LEU A 11 -8.50 127.88 37.83
N MET A 12 -7.74 128.96 37.65
CA MET A 12 -6.35 129.08 38.11
C MET A 12 -6.24 129.39 39.61
N SER A 13 -7.30 129.90 40.23
CA SER A 13 -7.28 130.47 41.59
C SER A 13 -7.68 129.50 42.72
N ASP A 14 -8.47 128.45 42.45
CA ASP A 14 -8.91 127.46 43.46
C ASP A 14 -7.90 126.33 43.73
N ASP A 15 -6.74 126.35 43.07
CA ASP A 15 -5.70 125.31 43.17
C ASP A 15 -4.85 125.44 44.46
N SER A 16 -5.53 125.59 45.61
CA SER A 16 -4.94 125.71 46.95
C SER A 16 -5.54 124.71 47.95
N PHE A 17 -4.76 123.69 48.31
CA PHE A 17 -5.18 122.64 49.25
C PHE A 17 -5.17 123.09 50.72
N GLU A 18 -6.09 122.53 51.51
CA GLU A 18 -6.14 122.68 52.97
C GLU A 18 -4.87 122.12 53.64
N VAL A 19 -4.34 122.84 54.64
CA VAL A 19 -3.06 122.50 55.30
C VAL A 19 -3.32 121.75 56.60
N VAL A 20 -3.36 120.42 56.51
CA VAL A 20 -3.53 119.52 57.66
C VAL A 20 -2.17 119.25 58.34
N MET A 21 -2.16 119.11 59.67
CA MET A 21 -0.96 118.87 60.51
C MET A 21 -0.09 117.66 60.11
N ARG A 22 -0.60 116.76 59.26
CA ARG A 22 0.19 115.70 58.61
C ARG A 22 -0.30 115.52 57.18
N GLY A 23 0.30 116.25 56.24
CA GLY A 23 -0.05 116.26 54.81
C GLY A 23 1.17 116.33 53.89
N TYR A 24 0.92 116.33 52.58
CA TYR A 24 1.97 116.44 51.57
C TYR A 24 2.62 117.83 51.54
N SER A 25 3.89 117.92 51.14
CA SER A 25 4.60 119.20 51.09
C SER A 25 4.01 120.12 50.03
N ARG A 26 3.55 121.32 50.41
CA ARG A 26 2.97 122.32 49.50
C ARG A 26 3.84 122.60 48.26
N ARG A 27 5.17 122.53 48.39
CA ARG A 27 6.08 122.68 47.23
C ARG A 27 6.02 121.48 46.30
N GLN A 28 6.09 120.25 46.83
CA GLN A 28 5.96 119.03 46.03
C GLN A 28 4.61 118.94 45.31
N VAL A 29 3.53 119.39 45.97
CA VAL A 29 2.19 119.48 45.38
C VAL A 29 2.18 120.52 44.25
N HIS A 30 2.70 121.72 44.45
CA HIS A 30 2.80 122.74 43.39
C HIS A 30 3.69 122.30 42.21
N ASP A 31 4.84 121.68 42.48
CA ASP A 31 5.75 121.10 41.47
C ASP A 31 5.04 119.98 40.65
N TYR A 32 4.15 119.22 41.29
CA TYR A 32 3.30 118.20 40.65
C TYR A 32 2.15 118.82 39.84
N MET A 33 1.54 119.91 40.30
CA MET A 33 0.46 120.61 39.59
C MET A 33 0.98 121.30 38.32
N ILE A 34 2.15 121.93 38.39
CA ILE A 34 2.83 122.47 37.19
C ILE A 34 3.09 121.34 36.18
N ARG A 35 3.59 120.18 36.64
CA ARG A 35 3.77 118.99 35.78
C ARG A 35 2.45 118.52 35.17
N THR A 36 1.38 118.46 35.95
CA THR A 36 0.05 118.00 35.52
C THR A 36 -0.57 118.97 34.51
N ARG A 37 -0.51 120.28 34.75
CA ARG A 37 -0.95 121.32 33.82
C ARG A 37 -0.14 121.28 32.50
N ASN A 38 1.17 121.07 32.57
CA ASN A 38 2.01 120.88 31.39
C ASN A 38 1.68 119.58 30.63
N GLN A 39 1.35 118.49 31.34
CA GLN A 39 0.92 117.23 30.74
C GLN A 39 -0.46 117.32 30.09
N ILE A 40 -1.41 118.04 30.70
CA ILE A 40 -2.71 118.36 30.09
C ILE A 40 -2.48 119.14 28.79
N ARG A 41 -1.65 120.19 28.83
CA ARG A 41 -1.32 120.98 27.64
C ARG A 41 -0.64 120.15 26.53
N ASP A 42 0.31 119.28 26.84
CA ASP A 42 0.91 118.41 25.80
C ASP A 42 -0.10 117.39 25.24
N LEU A 43 -1.02 116.88 26.07
CA LEU A 43 -2.13 116.03 25.60
C LEU A 43 -3.12 116.80 24.72
N GLU A 44 -3.43 118.06 25.04
CA GLU A 44 -4.28 118.94 24.22
C GLU A 44 -3.61 119.31 22.89
N GLU A 45 -2.34 119.72 22.92
CA GLU A 45 -1.56 119.98 21.71
C GLU A 45 -1.39 118.69 20.87
N ARG A 46 -1.26 117.52 21.50
CA ARG A 46 -1.23 116.22 20.82
C ARG A 46 -2.59 115.85 20.23
N LEU A 47 -3.69 116.13 20.94
CA LEU A 47 -5.05 115.92 20.45
C LEU A 47 -5.27 116.76 19.19
N ALA A 48 -4.98 118.07 19.24
CA ALA A 48 -5.05 118.97 18.09
C ALA A 48 -4.23 118.43 16.90
N ARG A 49 -2.94 118.10 17.11
CA ARG A 49 -2.08 117.49 16.09
C ARG A 49 -2.67 116.21 15.48
N THR A 50 -3.39 115.39 16.24
CA THR A 50 -4.08 114.19 15.71
C THR A 50 -5.42 114.47 15.02
N ILE A 51 -6.12 115.54 15.40
CA ILE A 51 -7.33 116.02 14.69
C ILE A 51 -6.92 116.58 13.32
N ASP A 52 -5.89 117.43 13.27
CA ASP A 52 -5.35 117.98 12.02
C ASP A 52 -4.94 116.86 11.05
N GLN A 53 -4.28 115.81 11.56
CA GLN A 53 -3.93 114.60 10.79
C GLN A 53 -5.15 113.79 10.32
N ALA A 54 -6.21 113.72 11.15
CA ALA A 54 -7.46 113.03 10.79
C ALA A 54 -8.28 113.82 9.74
N GLU A 55 -8.22 115.16 9.76
CA GLU A 55 -8.84 116.00 8.73
C GLU A 55 -8.03 115.98 7.43
N GLN A 56 -6.70 116.10 7.50
CA GLN A 56 -5.81 115.98 6.34
C GLN A 56 -5.97 114.63 5.63
N SER A 57 -5.96 113.51 6.37
CA SER A 57 -6.16 112.17 5.77
C SER A 57 -7.59 111.95 5.25
N ARG A 58 -8.60 112.63 5.81
CA ARG A 58 -9.96 112.66 5.22
C ARG A 58 -10.01 113.45 3.92
N ILE A 59 -9.30 114.57 3.83
CA ILE A 59 -9.16 115.34 2.59
C ILE A 59 -8.43 114.49 1.54
N GLU A 60 -7.31 113.84 1.88
CA GLU A 60 -6.57 112.96 0.98
C GLU A 60 -7.42 111.76 0.50
N LEU A 61 -8.23 111.14 1.37
CA LEU A 61 -9.17 110.09 0.98
C LEU A 61 -10.33 110.61 0.12
N ALA A 62 -10.81 111.83 0.38
CA ALA A 62 -11.81 112.48 -0.46
C ALA A 62 -11.25 112.81 -1.85
N ASP A 63 -10.02 113.32 -1.92
CA ASP A 63 -9.31 113.63 -3.15
C ASP A 63 -8.89 112.37 -3.92
N ALA A 64 -8.53 111.29 -3.24
CA ALA A 64 -8.30 109.99 -3.88
C ALA A 64 -9.60 109.43 -4.48
N ARG A 65 -10.71 109.51 -3.74
CA ARG A 65 -12.05 109.11 -4.25
C ARG A 65 -12.51 110.00 -5.40
N ARG A 66 -12.28 111.32 -5.33
CA ARG A 66 -12.48 112.25 -6.44
C ARG A 66 -11.63 111.84 -7.63
N LYS A 67 -10.32 111.66 -7.49
CA LYS A 67 -9.43 111.21 -8.58
C LYS A 67 -9.89 109.88 -9.21
N VAL A 68 -10.45 108.94 -8.44
CA VAL A 68 -11.04 107.68 -8.94
C VAL A 68 -12.41 107.85 -9.63
N THR A 69 -13.10 108.98 -9.43
CA THR A 69 -14.42 109.30 -10.01
C THR A 69 -14.34 110.32 -11.16
N GLU A 70 -13.44 111.30 -11.03
CA GLU A 70 -13.13 112.40 -11.95
C GLU A 70 -12.08 112.00 -13.00
N SER A 71 -11.28 110.96 -12.73
CA SER A 71 -10.68 110.16 -13.80
C SER A 71 -11.68 109.06 -14.16
N PRO A 72 -12.55 109.24 -15.17
CA PRO A 72 -13.17 108.07 -15.78
C PRO A 72 -12.02 107.18 -16.26
N GLN A 73 -11.92 105.98 -15.70
CA GLN A 73 -11.24 104.89 -16.40
C GLN A 73 -11.99 104.74 -17.70
N ASN A 74 -11.44 105.24 -18.82
CA ASN A 74 -12.15 105.27 -20.09
C ASN A 74 -12.65 103.85 -20.37
N PRO A 75 -13.95 103.64 -20.63
CA PRO A 75 -14.50 102.28 -20.79
C PRO A 75 -13.80 101.54 -21.95
N ASP A 76 -13.29 102.29 -22.92
CA ASP A 76 -12.47 101.79 -24.03
C ASP A 76 -11.06 101.34 -23.56
N GLU A 77 -10.38 102.08 -22.67
CA GLU A 77 -9.11 101.65 -22.07
C GLU A 77 -9.27 100.42 -21.16
N LEU A 78 -10.39 100.34 -20.43
CA LEU A 78 -10.73 99.16 -19.66
C LEU A 78 -11.05 97.98 -20.58
N GLY A 79 -11.74 98.22 -21.69
CA GLY A 79 -12.00 97.23 -22.74
C GLY A 79 -10.71 96.73 -23.38
N GLU A 80 -9.77 97.61 -23.69
CA GLU A 80 -8.47 97.25 -24.27
C GLU A 80 -7.60 96.46 -23.28
N ARG A 81 -7.47 96.93 -22.02
CA ARG A 81 -6.78 96.17 -20.96
C ARG A 81 -7.45 94.81 -20.70
N LEU A 82 -8.78 94.74 -20.67
CA LEU A 82 -9.53 93.49 -20.52
C LEU A 82 -9.30 92.57 -21.72
N SER A 83 -9.27 93.09 -22.94
CA SER A 83 -8.96 92.30 -24.14
C SER A 83 -7.53 91.74 -24.10
N GLN A 84 -6.57 92.51 -23.58
CA GLN A 84 -5.19 92.05 -23.41
C GLN A 84 -5.06 91.02 -22.29
N ILE A 85 -5.79 91.17 -21.18
CA ILE A 85 -5.87 90.16 -20.10
C ILE A 85 -6.53 88.88 -20.62
N LEU A 86 -7.63 88.96 -21.36
CA LEU A 86 -8.31 87.80 -21.95
C LEU A 86 -7.43 87.11 -23.00
N LYS A 87 -6.69 87.88 -23.82
CA LYS A 87 -5.71 87.33 -24.76
C LYS A 87 -4.57 86.62 -24.03
N LEU A 88 -3.96 87.26 -23.04
CA LEU A 88 -2.87 86.66 -22.26
C LEU A 88 -3.35 85.41 -21.51
N ALA A 89 -4.53 85.44 -20.91
CA ALA A 89 -5.12 84.28 -20.23
C ALA A 89 -5.49 83.15 -21.22
N HIS A 90 -5.82 83.47 -22.48
CA HIS A 90 -6.04 82.46 -23.51
C HIS A 90 -4.71 81.85 -24.00
N GLU A 91 -3.67 82.67 -24.17
CA GLU A 91 -2.31 82.23 -24.50
C GLU A 91 -1.70 81.37 -23.35
N GLU A 92 -1.91 81.76 -22.10
CA GLU A 92 -1.50 81.02 -20.90
C GLU A 92 -2.32 79.72 -20.73
N ALA A 93 -3.63 79.74 -20.97
CA ALA A 93 -4.45 78.53 -20.95
C ALA A 93 -4.07 77.55 -22.09
N ALA A 94 -3.72 78.05 -23.27
CA ALA A 94 -3.21 77.24 -24.37
C ALA A 94 -1.84 76.61 -24.03
N ALA A 95 -0.90 77.41 -23.52
CA ALA A 95 0.41 76.92 -23.09
C ALA A 95 0.33 75.89 -21.94
N ASN A 96 -0.54 76.13 -20.95
CA ASN A 96 -0.78 75.20 -19.85
C ASN A 96 -1.45 73.89 -20.35
N LYS A 97 -2.35 73.98 -21.33
CA LYS A 97 -2.94 72.81 -21.99
C LYS A 97 -1.89 72.00 -22.76
N GLU A 98 -1.03 72.65 -23.54
CA GLU A 98 0.06 72.01 -24.29
C GLU A 98 1.08 71.34 -23.33
N ALA A 99 1.45 72.02 -22.25
CA ALA A 99 2.28 71.45 -21.19
C ALA A 99 1.63 70.22 -20.53
N SER A 100 0.35 70.32 -20.17
CA SER A 100 -0.42 69.22 -19.58
C SER A 100 -0.57 68.02 -20.54
N GLU A 101 -0.73 68.27 -21.85
CA GLU A 101 -0.81 67.22 -22.87
C GLU A 101 0.54 66.56 -23.11
N SER A 102 1.64 67.33 -23.05
CA SER A 102 3.03 66.83 -23.10
C SER A 102 3.40 66.00 -21.86
N ASP A 103 3.00 66.43 -20.66
CA ASP A 103 3.20 65.66 -19.43
C ASP A 103 2.37 64.38 -19.42
N ALA A 104 1.11 64.45 -19.87
CA ALA A 104 0.27 63.27 -20.01
C ALA A 104 0.78 62.31 -21.11
N ALA A 105 1.41 62.79 -22.17
CA ALA A 105 2.09 61.94 -23.16
C ALA A 105 3.28 61.22 -22.51
N ARG A 106 4.22 61.98 -21.91
CA ARG A 106 5.41 61.44 -21.24
C ARG A 106 5.07 60.42 -20.14
N LEU A 107 3.98 60.63 -19.39
CA LEU A 107 3.50 59.68 -18.38
C LEU A 107 2.95 58.39 -19.00
N ARG A 108 2.22 58.45 -20.12
CA ARG A 108 1.76 57.25 -20.85
C ARG A 108 2.92 56.49 -21.47
N ASP A 109 3.88 57.18 -22.06
CA ASP A 109 5.06 56.57 -22.67
C ASP A 109 5.93 55.86 -21.62
N HIS A 110 6.11 56.47 -20.44
CA HIS A 110 6.78 55.83 -19.32
C HIS A 110 5.98 54.63 -18.77
N ALA A 111 4.66 54.75 -18.64
CA ALA A 111 3.82 53.67 -18.12
C ALA A 111 3.77 52.46 -19.07
N SER A 112 3.74 52.69 -20.39
CA SER A 112 3.79 51.62 -21.40
C SER A 112 5.16 50.95 -21.44
N ALA A 113 6.25 51.71 -21.46
CA ALA A 113 7.61 51.15 -21.42
C ALA A 113 7.88 50.31 -20.16
N GLU A 114 7.34 50.71 -19.00
CA GLU A 114 7.48 49.93 -17.76
C GLU A 114 6.57 48.69 -17.75
N ALA A 115 5.35 48.78 -18.29
CA ALA A 115 4.48 47.63 -18.47
C ALA A 115 5.09 46.59 -19.44
N GLU A 116 5.71 47.03 -20.53
CA GLU A 116 6.43 46.17 -21.48
C GLU A 116 7.63 45.47 -20.82
N ARG A 117 8.43 46.18 -20.01
CA ARG A 117 9.51 45.58 -19.22
C ARG A 117 8.99 44.51 -18.26
N LEU A 118 7.94 44.82 -17.49
CA LEU A 118 7.36 43.87 -16.53
C LEU A 118 6.79 42.63 -17.24
N VAL A 119 6.15 42.78 -18.39
CA VAL A 119 5.68 41.66 -19.21
C VAL A 119 6.84 40.85 -19.80
N MET A 120 7.93 41.49 -20.20
CA MET A 120 9.14 40.80 -20.68
C MET A 120 9.80 39.99 -19.56
N MET A 121 10.08 40.60 -18.40
CA MET A 121 10.64 39.93 -17.23
C MET A 121 9.76 38.78 -16.73
N ALA A 122 8.43 38.96 -16.70
CA ALA A 122 7.51 37.91 -16.30
C ALA A 122 7.50 36.72 -17.29
N ARG A 123 7.70 36.96 -18.58
CA ARG A 123 7.86 35.91 -19.60
C ARG A 123 9.19 35.18 -19.45
N GLU A 124 10.29 35.91 -19.28
CA GLU A 124 11.62 35.33 -19.05
C GLU A 124 11.66 34.48 -17.77
N GLN A 125 11.05 34.96 -16.68
CA GLN A 125 10.93 34.20 -15.43
C GLN A 125 10.02 32.97 -15.60
N ALA A 126 8.87 33.09 -16.28
CA ALA A 126 7.99 31.94 -16.53
C ALA A 126 8.66 30.87 -17.41
N GLU A 127 9.43 31.27 -18.41
CA GLU A 127 10.16 30.34 -19.28
C GLU A 127 11.37 29.71 -18.56
N SER A 128 12.08 30.46 -17.71
CA SER A 128 13.10 29.92 -16.82
C SER A 128 12.54 28.88 -15.85
N ILE A 129 11.36 29.11 -15.28
CA ILE A 129 10.68 28.15 -14.39
C ILE A 129 10.26 26.90 -15.17
N ARG A 130 9.74 27.05 -16.40
CA ARG A 130 9.40 25.92 -17.28
C ARG A 130 10.61 25.08 -17.65
N ALA A 131 11.71 25.72 -18.07
CA ALA A 131 12.94 25.02 -18.44
C ALA A 131 13.51 24.23 -17.25
N ALA A 132 13.55 24.85 -16.06
CA ALA A 132 13.99 24.17 -14.84
C ALA A 132 13.06 23.01 -14.44
N ALA A 133 11.75 23.18 -14.52
CA ALA A 133 10.78 22.13 -14.22
C ALA A 133 10.82 20.97 -15.23
N GLN A 134 11.05 21.27 -16.51
CA GLN A 134 11.22 20.27 -17.57
C GLN A 134 12.52 19.47 -17.36
N GLU A 135 13.65 20.14 -17.09
CA GLU A 135 14.91 19.46 -16.81
C GLU A 135 14.81 18.59 -15.54
N GLU A 136 14.15 19.08 -14.49
CA GLU A 136 13.96 18.31 -13.26
C GLU A 136 13.01 17.11 -13.46
N ALA A 137 12.01 17.23 -14.34
CA ALA A 137 11.14 16.13 -14.74
C ALA A 137 11.89 15.08 -15.58
N GLU A 138 12.69 15.50 -16.55
CA GLU A 138 13.52 14.62 -17.38
C GLU A 138 14.55 13.85 -16.54
N ARG A 139 15.22 14.54 -15.59
CA ARG A 139 16.11 13.89 -14.61
C ARG A 139 15.38 12.85 -13.78
N ARG A 140 14.21 13.17 -13.20
CA ARG A 140 13.39 12.21 -12.43
C ARG A 140 12.97 10.99 -13.26
N VAL A 141 12.62 11.19 -14.54
CA VAL A 141 12.28 10.09 -15.45
C VAL A 141 13.51 9.21 -15.69
N ALA A 142 14.68 9.79 -15.99
CA ALA A 142 15.92 9.05 -16.20
C ALA A 142 16.39 8.27 -14.96
N ASP A 143 16.29 8.87 -13.77
CA ASP A 143 16.59 8.21 -12.49
C ASP A 143 15.63 7.04 -12.22
N ALA A 144 14.33 7.23 -12.49
CA ALA A 144 13.30 6.20 -12.31
C ALA A 144 13.44 5.05 -13.32
N THR A 145 13.69 5.32 -14.60
CA THR A 145 13.94 4.27 -15.60
C THR A 145 15.22 3.51 -15.30
N GLY A 146 16.31 4.21 -14.96
CA GLY A 146 17.56 3.57 -14.56
C GLY A 146 17.43 2.74 -13.27
N ALA A 147 16.56 3.14 -12.34
CA ALA A 147 16.24 2.34 -11.15
C ALA A 147 15.43 1.09 -11.52
N ALA A 148 14.43 1.20 -12.39
CA ALA A 148 13.63 0.07 -12.87
C ALA A 148 14.49 -0.93 -13.66
N GLU A 149 15.37 -0.47 -14.53
CA GLU A 149 16.33 -1.31 -15.27
C GLU A 149 17.26 -2.09 -14.33
N ARG A 150 17.80 -1.44 -13.27
CA ARG A 150 18.61 -2.11 -12.25
C ARG A 150 17.81 -3.17 -11.49
N LEU A 151 16.57 -2.88 -11.10
CA LEU A 151 15.70 -3.84 -10.40
C LEU A 151 15.32 -5.03 -11.30
N LEU A 152 15.03 -4.81 -12.58
CA LEU A 152 14.75 -5.86 -13.55
C LEU A 152 15.99 -6.73 -13.82
N SER A 153 17.18 -6.12 -13.91
CA SER A 153 18.45 -6.86 -14.06
C SER A 153 18.79 -7.70 -12.83
N GLN A 154 18.53 -7.18 -11.62
CA GLN A 154 18.73 -7.91 -10.37
C GLN A 154 17.74 -9.08 -10.28
N ALA A 155 16.44 -8.83 -10.42
CA ALA A 155 15.42 -9.87 -10.38
C ALA A 155 15.61 -10.95 -11.47
N GLY A 156 16.14 -10.59 -12.63
CA GLY A 156 16.57 -11.54 -13.66
C GLY A 156 17.71 -12.44 -13.18
N SER A 157 18.76 -11.86 -12.59
CA SER A 157 19.89 -12.62 -12.01
C SER A 157 19.43 -13.54 -10.88
N ASP A 158 18.62 -13.04 -9.95
CA ASP A 158 18.10 -13.80 -8.80
C ASP A 158 17.22 -14.97 -9.26
N ALA A 159 16.42 -14.76 -10.31
CA ALA A 159 15.61 -15.82 -10.93
C ALA A 159 16.45 -16.84 -11.70
N GLU A 160 17.51 -16.43 -12.40
CA GLU A 160 18.45 -17.35 -13.06
C GLU A 160 19.23 -18.19 -12.04
N GLU A 161 19.67 -17.60 -10.93
CA GLU A 161 20.31 -18.33 -9.82
C GLU A 161 19.34 -19.34 -9.19
N THR A 162 18.12 -18.91 -8.86
CA THR A 162 17.07 -19.77 -8.28
C THR A 162 16.68 -20.92 -9.21
N LEU A 163 16.61 -20.68 -10.52
CA LEU A 163 16.39 -21.73 -11.51
C LEU A 163 17.62 -22.62 -11.71
N GLY A 164 18.83 -22.12 -11.45
CA GLY A 164 20.07 -22.89 -11.45
C GLY A 164 20.14 -23.87 -10.29
N THR A 165 19.91 -23.40 -9.06
CA THR A 165 19.91 -24.23 -7.84
C THR A 165 18.80 -25.29 -7.89
N ALA A 166 17.56 -24.91 -8.18
CA ALA A 166 16.44 -25.85 -8.28
C ALA A 166 16.64 -26.93 -9.36
N ARG A 167 17.34 -26.61 -10.47
CA ARG A 167 17.73 -27.61 -11.48
C ARG A 167 18.83 -28.54 -10.97
N ALA A 168 19.85 -28.02 -10.29
CA ALA A 168 20.91 -28.85 -9.72
C ALA A 168 20.36 -29.83 -8.67
N GLU A 169 19.47 -29.36 -7.78
CA GLU A 169 18.77 -30.19 -6.79
C GLU A 169 17.88 -31.26 -7.45
N ALA A 170 17.15 -30.90 -8.51
CA ALA A 170 16.35 -31.85 -9.29
C ALA A 170 17.23 -32.92 -10.00
N GLU A 171 18.40 -32.54 -10.52
CA GLU A 171 19.34 -33.49 -11.11
C GLU A 171 20.00 -34.40 -10.06
N ASP A 172 20.38 -33.86 -8.90
CA ASP A 172 21.01 -34.61 -7.81
C ASP A 172 20.04 -35.59 -7.14
N THR A 173 18.78 -35.19 -6.95
CA THR A 173 17.71 -36.09 -6.47
C THR A 173 17.40 -37.19 -7.50
N LEU A 174 17.28 -36.87 -8.79
CA LEU A 174 17.13 -37.86 -9.86
C LEU A 174 18.32 -38.83 -9.95
N ARG A 175 19.55 -38.33 -9.77
CA ARG A 175 20.78 -39.16 -9.77
C ARG A 175 20.81 -40.09 -8.56
N SER A 176 20.39 -39.60 -7.39
CA SER A 176 20.30 -40.38 -6.16
C SER A 176 19.23 -41.46 -6.23
N ALA A 177 18.02 -41.12 -6.69
CA ALA A 177 16.91 -42.08 -6.85
C ALA A 177 17.24 -43.18 -7.88
N ARG A 178 17.92 -42.84 -8.99
CA ARG A 178 18.43 -43.84 -9.95
C ARG A 178 19.47 -44.77 -9.30
N ALA A 179 20.45 -44.20 -8.60
CA ALA A 179 21.47 -44.98 -7.91
C ALA A 179 20.90 -45.88 -6.80
N GLU A 180 19.79 -45.51 -6.17
CA GLU A 180 19.06 -46.38 -5.26
C GLU A 180 18.29 -47.48 -5.99
N ALA A 181 17.54 -47.15 -7.04
CA ALA A 181 16.82 -48.13 -7.85
C ALA A 181 17.75 -49.18 -8.46
N ASP A 182 18.94 -48.79 -8.94
CA ASP A 182 19.95 -49.72 -9.46
C ASP A 182 20.49 -50.66 -8.36
N ARG A 183 20.64 -50.19 -7.11
CA ARG A 183 20.99 -51.05 -5.96
C ARG A 183 19.86 -52.01 -5.63
N GLN A 184 18.62 -51.53 -5.52
CA GLN A 184 17.44 -52.36 -5.24
C GLN A 184 17.25 -53.46 -6.31
N LEU A 185 17.38 -53.11 -7.60
CA LEU A 185 17.36 -54.06 -8.72
C LEU A 185 18.51 -55.07 -8.66
N THR A 186 19.69 -54.67 -8.20
CA THR A 186 20.85 -55.57 -8.06
C THR A 186 20.63 -56.56 -6.91
N THR A 187 20.15 -56.09 -5.75
CA THR A 187 19.80 -56.95 -4.60
C THR A 187 18.70 -57.94 -4.96
N ALA A 188 17.58 -57.46 -5.54
CA ALA A 188 16.45 -58.33 -5.92
C ALA A 188 16.83 -59.38 -6.98
N ARG A 189 17.75 -59.06 -7.90
CA ARG A 189 18.33 -60.05 -8.84
C ARG A 189 19.15 -61.11 -8.10
N LEU A 190 20.06 -60.71 -7.22
CA LEU A 190 20.89 -61.64 -6.44
C LEU A 190 20.05 -62.55 -5.54
N GLU A 191 19.01 -62.01 -4.91
CA GLU A 191 18.04 -62.79 -4.12
C GLU A 191 17.23 -63.75 -4.99
N SER A 192 16.76 -63.31 -6.16
CA SER A 192 16.05 -64.17 -7.12
C SER A 192 16.94 -65.30 -7.67
N GLU A 193 18.17 -64.99 -8.09
CA GLU A 193 19.18 -65.96 -8.54
C GLU A 193 19.49 -66.98 -7.44
N ARG A 194 19.62 -66.52 -6.19
CA ARG A 194 19.80 -67.40 -5.03
C ARG A 194 18.58 -68.30 -4.79
N HIS A 195 17.36 -67.77 -4.79
CA HIS A 195 16.15 -68.58 -4.60
C HIS A 195 16.00 -69.63 -5.71
N VAL A 196 16.36 -69.31 -6.95
CA VAL A 196 16.40 -70.27 -8.06
C VAL A 196 17.50 -71.31 -7.85
N ALA A 197 18.69 -70.95 -7.35
CA ALA A 197 19.76 -71.90 -7.04
C ALA A 197 19.38 -72.85 -5.89
N ASP A 198 18.84 -72.31 -4.79
CA ASP A 198 18.40 -73.07 -3.62
C ASP A 198 17.27 -74.05 -4.01
N ALA A 199 16.25 -73.60 -4.75
CA ALA A 199 15.16 -74.46 -5.24
C ALA A 199 15.63 -75.55 -6.23
N ASN A 200 16.60 -75.25 -7.11
CA ASN A 200 17.20 -76.26 -8.00
C ASN A 200 18.02 -77.30 -7.23
N ALA A 201 18.69 -76.90 -6.14
CA ALA A 201 19.42 -77.82 -5.27
C ALA A 201 18.45 -78.74 -4.50
N GLU A 202 17.36 -78.20 -3.97
CA GLU A 202 16.30 -78.98 -3.32
C GLU A 202 15.62 -79.96 -4.30
N ALA A 203 15.26 -79.52 -5.50
CA ALA A 203 14.68 -80.38 -6.54
C ALA A 203 15.65 -81.50 -6.96
N SER A 204 16.94 -81.19 -7.12
CA SER A 204 17.98 -82.18 -7.44
C SER A 204 18.17 -83.20 -6.31
N ALA A 205 18.13 -82.76 -5.05
CA ALA A 205 18.20 -83.64 -3.89
C ALA A 205 16.95 -84.51 -3.75
N ALA A 206 15.76 -83.99 -4.05
CA ALA A 206 14.50 -84.72 -4.06
C ALA A 206 14.47 -85.80 -5.15
N LEU A 207 14.94 -85.49 -6.37
CA LEU A 207 15.11 -86.46 -7.45
C LEU A 207 16.12 -87.55 -7.07
N ALA A 208 17.31 -87.19 -6.58
CA ALA A 208 18.32 -88.15 -6.14
C ALA A 208 17.86 -89.01 -4.93
N ALA A 209 16.89 -88.52 -4.13
CA ALA A 209 16.23 -89.31 -3.09
C ALA A 209 15.12 -90.23 -3.65
N ALA A 210 14.42 -89.80 -4.70
CA ALA A 210 13.46 -90.63 -5.43
C ALA A 210 14.17 -91.78 -6.16
N ASP A 211 15.24 -91.52 -6.91
CA ASP A 211 16.01 -92.53 -7.64
C ASP A 211 16.57 -93.62 -6.71
N LYS A 212 17.02 -93.22 -5.52
CA LYS A 212 17.45 -94.17 -4.47
C LYS A 212 16.30 -95.03 -3.95
N ARG A 213 15.09 -94.47 -3.80
CA ARG A 213 13.88 -95.23 -3.41
C ARG A 213 13.46 -96.19 -4.52
N VAL A 214 13.46 -95.75 -5.79
CA VAL A 214 13.17 -96.61 -6.96
C VAL A 214 14.18 -97.76 -7.01
N SER A 215 15.48 -97.46 -6.96
CA SER A 215 16.55 -98.49 -6.96
C SER A 215 16.39 -99.51 -5.83
N ALA A 216 16.03 -99.06 -4.61
CA ALA A 216 15.80 -99.95 -3.47
C ALA A 216 14.51 -100.78 -3.61
N LEU A 217 13.46 -100.22 -4.23
CA LEU A 217 12.22 -100.93 -4.56
C LEU A 217 12.44 -101.96 -5.67
N ASP A 218 13.26 -101.66 -6.67
CA ASP A 218 13.63 -102.57 -7.76
C ASP A 218 14.50 -103.71 -7.23
N GLU A 219 15.49 -103.44 -6.38
CA GLU A 219 16.32 -104.47 -5.74
C GLU A 219 15.48 -105.38 -4.83
N HIS A 220 14.57 -104.80 -4.04
CA HIS A 220 13.61 -105.54 -3.22
C HIS A 220 12.64 -106.38 -4.06
N THR A 221 12.16 -105.84 -5.20
CA THR A 221 11.25 -106.53 -6.11
C THR A 221 11.98 -107.66 -6.84
N GLY A 222 13.21 -107.44 -7.29
CA GLY A 222 14.09 -108.48 -7.84
C GLY A 222 14.32 -109.62 -6.83
N ARG A 223 14.67 -109.29 -5.58
CA ARG A 223 14.77 -110.28 -4.48
C ARG A 223 13.48 -111.07 -4.27
N ARG A 224 12.32 -110.41 -4.33
CA ARG A 224 11.00 -111.08 -4.24
C ARG A 224 10.68 -111.96 -5.44
N VAL A 225 11.02 -111.52 -6.67
CA VAL A 225 10.79 -112.29 -7.90
C VAL A 225 11.69 -113.53 -7.93
N VAL A 226 12.97 -113.42 -7.54
CA VAL A 226 13.86 -114.58 -7.36
C VAL A 226 13.29 -115.54 -6.32
N TYR A 227 12.95 -115.07 -5.12
CA TYR A 227 12.35 -115.92 -4.07
C TYR A 227 11.05 -116.62 -4.52
N LEU A 228 10.18 -115.92 -5.25
CA LEU A 228 8.96 -116.50 -5.81
C LEU A 228 9.25 -117.52 -6.94
N THR A 229 10.33 -117.33 -7.70
CA THR A 229 10.77 -118.28 -8.73
C THR A 229 11.41 -119.53 -8.13
N ASP A 230 12.26 -119.37 -7.11
CA ASP A 230 12.88 -120.47 -6.36
C ASP A 230 11.81 -121.30 -5.61
N THR A 231 10.85 -120.65 -4.96
CA THR A 231 9.74 -121.35 -4.31
C THR A 231 8.77 -121.98 -5.32
N HIS A 232 8.53 -121.35 -6.48
CA HIS A 232 7.72 -121.97 -7.55
C HIS A 232 8.40 -123.20 -8.16
N THR A 233 9.71 -123.13 -8.43
CA THR A 233 10.48 -124.26 -8.97
C THR A 233 10.61 -125.39 -7.95
N GLU A 234 10.80 -125.10 -6.66
CA GLU A 234 10.76 -126.10 -5.59
C GLU A 234 9.35 -126.72 -5.41
N VAL A 235 8.27 -125.94 -5.52
CA VAL A 235 6.89 -126.46 -5.51
C VAL A 235 6.65 -127.36 -6.72
N MET A 236 7.06 -126.96 -7.93
CA MET A 236 6.97 -127.79 -9.13
C MET A 236 7.81 -129.06 -9.02
N ARG A 237 9.01 -128.98 -8.44
CA ARG A 237 9.88 -130.14 -8.16
C ARG A 237 9.18 -131.13 -7.23
N ARG A 238 8.60 -130.65 -6.12
CA ARG A 238 7.79 -131.45 -5.20
C ARG A 238 6.54 -132.01 -5.85
N LEU A 239 5.87 -131.25 -6.71
CA LEU A 239 4.68 -131.73 -7.44
C LEU A 239 5.04 -132.89 -8.38
N ASN A 240 6.21 -132.83 -9.01
CA ASN A 240 6.74 -133.89 -9.87
C ASN A 240 7.22 -135.10 -9.06
N GLU A 241 7.85 -134.89 -7.89
CA GLU A 241 8.19 -135.97 -6.95
C GLU A 241 6.93 -136.68 -6.43
N ILE A 242 5.91 -135.93 -6.00
CA ILE A 242 4.61 -136.46 -5.59
C ILE A 242 3.93 -137.17 -6.76
N GLY A 243 3.98 -136.60 -7.97
CA GLY A 243 3.45 -137.22 -9.19
C GLY A 243 4.15 -138.53 -9.55
N SER A 244 5.47 -138.62 -9.35
CA SER A 244 6.24 -139.86 -9.52
C SER A 244 5.86 -140.88 -8.45
N VAL A 245 5.78 -140.49 -7.18
CA VAL A 245 5.37 -141.40 -6.08
C VAL A 245 3.93 -141.87 -6.26
N LEU A 246 3.03 -141.02 -6.76
CA LEU A 246 1.65 -141.40 -7.09
C LEU A 246 1.62 -142.33 -8.32
N GLY A 247 2.48 -142.09 -9.31
CA GLY A 247 2.68 -142.97 -10.47
C GLY A 247 3.21 -144.34 -10.07
N ASP A 248 4.20 -144.40 -9.19
CA ASP A 248 4.75 -145.63 -8.62
C ASP A 248 3.70 -146.38 -7.77
N LEU A 249 2.88 -145.66 -6.99
CA LEU A 249 1.77 -146.24 -6.24
C LEU A 249 0.67 -146.80 -7.15
N LEU A 250 0.25 -146.05 -8.18
CA LEU A 250 -0.73 -146.50 -9.17
C LEU A 250 -0.19 -147.65 -10.04
N HIS A 251 1.12 -147.65 -10.35
CA HIS A 251 1.76 -148.78 -11.04
C HIS A 251 1.86 -150.01 -10.13
N ARG A 252 2.07 -149.80 -8.82
CA ARG A 252 2.05 -150.86 -7.80
C ARG A 252 0.65 -151.42 -7.55
N GLU A 253 -0.38 -150.59 -7.61
CA GLU A 253 -1.79 -150.98 -7.58
C GLU A 253 -2.15 -151.79 -8.83
N ALA A 254 -1.85 -151.25 -10.02
CA ALA A 254 -2.11 -151.94 -11.30
C ALA A 254 -1.36 -153.28 -11.44
N SER A 255 -0.18 -153.41 -10.82
CA SER A 255 0.59 -154.67 -10.78
C SER A 255 0.25 -155.59 -9.61
N ALA A 256 -0.42 -155.10 -8.55
CA ALA A 256 -0.98 -155.93 -7.48
C ALA A 256 -2.23 -156.69 -7.93
N GLY A 257 -2.97 -156.17 -8.91
CA GLY A 257 -4.21 -156.76 -9.41
C GLY A 257 -5.44 -156.37 -8.58
N ALA A 258 -6.62 -156.61 -9.15
CA ALA A 258 -7.87 -156.07 -8.61
C ALA A 258 -8.26 -156.66 -7.25
N LEU A 259 -8.28 -155.82 -6.22
CA LEU A 259 -8.86 -156.10 -4.91
C LEU A 259 -10.18 -155.34 -4.73
N ILE A 260 -11.27 -156.07 -5.01
CA ILE A 260 -12.58 -156.07 -4.33
C ILE A 260 -13.24 -154.70 -4.03
N ASP A 261 -14.46 -154.54 -4.56
CA ASP A 261 -15.44 -153.53 -4.16
C ASP A 261 -15.84 -153.69 -2.67
N GLU A 262 -15.43 -152.75 -1.82
CA GLU A 262 -15.81 -152.67 -0.40
C GLU A 262 -16.64 -151.41 -0.10
N ALA A 263 -17.75 -151.25 -0.82
CA ALA A 263 -18.79 -150.31 -0.41
C ALA A 263 -19.50 -150.75 0.89
N ALA A 264 -19.64 -149.80 1.83
CA ALA A 264 -20.54 -149.80 2.98
C ALA A 264 -20.24 -150.67 4.23
N VAL A 265 -19.38 -150.14 5.12
CA VAL A 265 -19.62 -150.19 6.59
C VAL A 265 -19.48 -148.79 7.18
N VAL A 266 -20.50 -148.30 7.89
CA VAL A 266 -20.53 -146.96 8.52
C VAL A 266 -20.87 -147.06 10.01
N PRO A 267 -20.04 -146.47 10.89
CA PRO A 267 -20.48 -145.97 12.21
C PRO A 267 -20.57 -144.43 12.25
N PRO A 268 -21.33 -143.84 13.20
CA PRO A 268 -21.72 -142.43 13.18
C PRO A 268 -20.71 -141.46 13.85
N ALA A 269 -20.88 -140.16 13.54
CA ALA A 269 -20.05 -139.08 14.07
C ALA A 269 -20.40 -138.67 15.53
N PRO A 270 -19.41 -138.24 16.34
CA PRO A 270 -19.65 -137.49 17.56
C PRO A 270 -19.89 -135.99 17.27
N ARG A 271 -20.87 -135.41 17.97
CA ARG A 271 -20.97 -133.96 18.23
C ARG A 271 -20.46 -133.70 19.67
N PHE A 272 -20.64 -132.45 20.14
CA PHE A 272 -20.27 -131.92 21.47
C PHE A 272 -18.79 -131.48 21.58
N ARG A 273 -18.46 -130.33 22.23
CA ARG A 273 -19.34 -129.32 22.84
C ARG A 273 -18.66 -127.94 22.94
N GLU A 274 -19.49 -126.90 23.03
CA GLU A 274 -19.12 -125.57 23.52
C GLU A 274 -19.10 -125.51 25.06
N GLY A 275 -18.40 -124.49 25.59
CA GLY A 275 -18.36 -124.04 27.00
C GLY A 275 -17.14 -123.11 27.16
N GLN A 276 -17.22 -121.78 27.36
CA GLN A 276 -18.01 -120.96 28.31
C GLN A 276 -17.70 -121.27 29.78
N GLN A 277 -17.43 -120.32 30.70
CA GLN A 277 -17.07 -118.88 30.69
C GLN A 277 -15.90 -118.69 31.72
N SER A 278 -15.32 -117.54 32.09
CA SER A 278 -15.60 -116.09 31.98
C SER A 278 -14.27 -115.30 31.81
N GLU A 279 -14.07 -113.99 32.05
CA GLU A 279 -14.90 -112.85 32.52
C GLU A 279 -14.29 -111.51 32.06
N GLU A 280 -15.10 -110.45 31.95
CA GLU A 280 -14.62 -109.05 31.91
C GLU A 280 -14.43 -108.51 33.36
N PRO A 281 -14.01 -107.24 33.55
CA PRO A 281 -15.03 -106.18 33.59
C PRO A 281 -14.64 -104.89 32.83
N ALA A 282 -15.67 -104.17 32.36
CA ALA A 282 -15.54 -102.95 31.55
C ALA A 282 -15.55 -101.65 32.37
N SER A 283 -15.12 -100.54 31.75
CA SER A 283 -15.69 -99.18 31.94
C SER A 283 -15.26 -98.22 30.82
N ASP A 284 -16.25 -97.58 30.16
CA ASP A 284 -16.38 -96.13 29.86
C ASP A 284 -15.19 -95.28 29.31
N VAL A 285 -15.34 -94.30 28.38
CA VAL A 285 -16.41 -93.80 27.45
C VAL A 285 -15.82 -92.57 26.67
N PRO A 286 -16.37 -91.96 25.58
CA PRO A 286 -17.36 -92.36 24.54
C PRO A 286 -16.96 -92.01 23.06
N ALA A 287 -17.88 -92.28 22.10
CA ALA A 287 -18.29 -91.50 20.89
C ALA A 287 -17.29 -90.53 20.16
N GLN A 288 -16.95 -90.71 18.86
CA GLN A 288 -17.73 -90.56 17.58
C GLN A 288 -17.81 -89.12 17.00
N PRO A 289 -18.14 -88.90 15.69
CA PRO A 289 -18.27 -89.82 14.55
C PRO A 289 -17.53 -89.36 13.25
N GLU A 290 -17.64 -90.16 12.17
CA GLU A 290 -17.42 -89.72 10.77
C GLU A 290 -18.74 -89.25 10.11
N HIS A 291 -18.67 -88.44 9.05
CA HIS A 291 -19.80 -88.28 8.12
C HIS A 291 -19.40 -88.04 6.66
N GLN A 292 -20.38 -88.14 5.76
CA GLN A 292 -20.19 -88.36 4.33
C GLN A 292 -20.07 -87.08 3.48
N VAL A 293 -19.64 -87.28 2.23
CA VAL A 293 -19.73 -86.32 1.12
C VAL A 293 -21.18 -86.07 0.70
N ASP A 294 -21.48 -84.85 0.25
CA ASP A 294 -22.38 -84.65 -0.90
C ASP A 294 -22.12 -83.29 -1.59
N ASP A 295 -22.80 -83.06 -2.72
CA ASP A 295 -22.53 -82.02 -3.74
C ASP A 295 -23.22 -80.64 -3.51
N LEU A 296 -22.99 -79.72 -4.47
CA LEU A 296 -23.64 -78.42 -4.75
C LEU A 296 -22.99 -77.17 -4.13
N GLY A 297 -22.92 -76.10 -4.93
CA GLY A 297 -22.39 -74.79 -4.55
C GLY A 297 -23.27 -73.62 -5.02
N GLY A 298 -22.89 -72.40 -4.65
CA GLY A 298 -23.59 -71.17 -5.04
C GLY A 298 -23.06 -69.92 -4.33
N ASP A 299 -22.83 -68.86 -5.11
CA ASP A 299 -22.52 -67.48 -4.71
C ASP A 299 -23.78 -66.74 -4.15
N PRO A 300 -23.70 -65.49 -3.65
CA PRO A 300 -22.72 -64.90 -2.71
C PRO A 300 -23.40 -63.92 -1.69
N ALA A 301 -22.57 -63.05 -1.08
CA ALA A 301 -22.85 -61.66 -0.64
C ALA A 301 -23.34 -61.35 0.79
N GLU A 302 -23.00 -60.12 1.21
CA GLU A 302 -23.38 -59.37 2.43
C GLU A 302 -22.96 -59.97 3.79
N GLY A 303 -22.68 -59.19 4.83
CA GLY A 303 -22.60 -57.71 4.93
C GLY A 303 -22.49 -57.26 6.40
N ALA A 304 -22.03 -56.01 6.60
CA ALA A 304 -21.85 -55.34 7.90
C ALA A 304 -20.83 -55.97 8.89
N ALA A 305 -20.47 -55.33 10.01
CA ALA A 305 -20.01 -53.94 10.26
C ALA A 305 -19.62 -53.83 11.75
N ASP A 306 -18.62 -52.99 12.06
CA ASP A 306 -18.32 -52.30 13.35
C ASP A 306 -16.80 -52.30 13.62
N ALA A 307 -16.21 -51.38 14.40
CA ALA A 307 -16.47 -49.97 14.74
C ALA A 307 -15.33 -49.55 15.71
N GLN A 308 -15.21 -48.25 16.05
CA GLN A 308 -14.25 -47.70 17.05
C GLN A 308 -12.76 -47.82 16.60
N ALA A 309 -11.96 -46.77 16.38
CA ALA A 309 -12.02 -45.34 16.70
C ALA A 309 -12.07 -44.98 18.20
N ASP A 310 -10.96 -44.45 18.72
CA ASP A 310 -10.98 -43.24 19.56
C ASP A 310 -9.63 -42.48 19.58
N GLN A 311 -9.65 -41.27 20.15
CA GLN A 311 -8.60 -40.29 20.55
C GLN A 311 -7.11 -40.71 20.57
N GLY A 312 -6.12 -39.84 20.33
CA GLY A 312 -6.11 -38.38 20.14
C GLY A 312 -5.54 -37.62 21.36
N ASP A 313 -4.50 -36.79 21.18
CA ASP A 313 -4.04 -35.81 22.18
C ASP A 313 -3.19 -34.69 21.50
N ASP A 314 -3.00 -33.58 22.22
CA ASP A 314 -2.68 -32.24 21.67
C ASP A 314 -1.23 -31.75 21.90
N LEU A 315 -0.98 -30.47 21.56
CA LEU A 315 0.16 -29.59 21.93
C LEU A 315 1.44 -29.73 21.05
N ASN A 316 2.06 -28.66 20.54
CA ASN A 316 2.03 -27.24 20.95
C ASN A 316 2.15 -26.26 19.77
N HIS A 317 1.73 -25.01 20.00
CA HIS A 317 1.78 -23.88 19.06
C HIS A 317 2.70 -22.78 19.62
N MET A 318 3.65 -22.31 18.81
CA MET A 318 4.45 -21.09 19.02
C MET A 318 4.69 -20.43 17.67
N ASP A 319 4.01 -19.30 17.43
CA ASP A 319 4.47 -18.30 16.47
C ASP A 319 5.78 -17.66 16.96
N ASP A 320 6.65 -17.24 16.05
CA ASP A 320 7.68 -16.25 16.37
C ASP A 320 7.76 -15.21 15.25
N ARG A 321 7.39 -13.97 15.57
CA ARG A 321 7.37 -12.83 14.64
C ARG A 321 8.55 -11.93 14.96
N VAL A 322 9.46 -11.76 14.00
CA VAL A 322 10.48 -10.71 14.05
C VAL A 322 10.07 -9.58 13.12
N GLU A 323 9.54 -8.51 13.69
CA GLU A 323 9.34 -7.24 12.99
C GLU A 323 10.62 -6.40 12.93
N VAL A 324 10.63 -5.44 12.02
CA VAL A 324 11.82 -4.65 11.66
C VAL A 324 11.85 -3.38 12.50
N GLU A 325 13.00 -3.05 13.12
CA GLU A 325 13.25 -1.68 13.56
C GLU A 325 14.71 -1.26 13.31
N SER A 326 14.86 -0.13 12.63
CA SER A 326 16.14 0.49 12.28
C SER A 326 16.32 1.79 13.03
N LEU A 327 17.38 1.93 13.84
CA LEU A 327 17.74 3.20 14.46
C LEU A 327 19.26 3.27 14.69
N ASP A 328 19.94 3.99 13.79
CA ASP A 328 21.38 4.23 13.85
C ASP A 328 21.63 5.71 14.21
N ALA A 329 22.09 5.99 15.43
CA ALA A 329 22.23 7.36 15.94
C ALA A 329 23.31 7.53 17.04
N ALA A 330 24.46 8.05 16.62
CA ALA A 330 25.38 8.93 17.37
C ALA A 330 25.91 8.53 18.77
N ALA A 331 27.23 8.25 18.85
CA ALA A 331 28.18 9.08 19.62
C ALA A 331 29.64 8.62 19.42
N GLY A 332 30.57 9.53 19.10
CA GLY A 332 32.00 9.21 18.96
C GLY A 332 32.79 10.30 18.25
N ASN A 333 33.16 11.37 18.97
CA ASN A 333 33.82 12.55 18.41
C ASN A 333 35.14 12.82 19.16
N ASP A 334 36.29 12.83 18.48
CA ASP A 334 37.56 13.29 19.05
C ASP A 334 38.56 13.82 18.01
N ALA A 335 39.39 14.75 18.47
CA ALA A 335 40.70 15.20 17.96
C ALA A 335 40.89 15.49 16.45
N GLY A 336 40.77 16.79 16.09
CA GLY A 336 41.99 17.52 15.71
C GLY A 336 42.00 18.39 14.45
N TYR A 337 41.76 19.70 14.60
CA TYR A 337 42.65 20.73 14.02
C TYR A 337 42.60 22.08 14.78
N GLY A 338 43.59 22.94 14.51
CA GLY A 338 43.87 24.19 15.24
C GLY A 338 43.12 25.47 14.79
N PRO A 339 43.39 26.65 15.40
CA PRO A 339 42.32 27.62 15.68
C PRO A 339 42.44 29.05 15.09
N GLY A 340 41.28 29.71 14.98
CA GLY A 340 41.08 31.17 15.06
C GLY A 340 40.98 31.95 13.74
N PRO A 341 40.63 33.27 13.77
CA PRO A 341 40.07 34.06 14.88
C PRO A 341 38.70 34.73 14.55
N VAL A 342 38.02 35.26 15.57
CA VAL A 342 36.77 36.06 15.45
C VAL A 342 37.00 37.48 14.95
N PRO A 343 35.96 38.15 14.43
CA PRO A 343 35.59 39.44 15.03
C PRO A 343 34.07 39.75 15.16
N ALA A 344 33.77 40.49 16.23
CA ALA A 344 32.84 41.63 16.31
C ALA A 344 31.33 41.54 15.99
N HIS A 345 30.54 41.53 17.07
CA HIS A 345 29.47 42.51 17.43
C HIS A 345 28.10 42.58 16.71
N GLU A 346 27.14 43.11 17.50
CA GLU A 346 25.79 43.62 17.17
C GLU A 346 24.67 42.62 16.79
N SER A 347 23.38 42.83 17.13
CA SER A 347 22.77 43.53 18.29
C SER A 347 21.23 43.34 18.33
N ILE A 348 20.65 43.44 19.54
CA ILE A 348 19.30 43.97 19.85
C ILE A 348 18.02 43.14 19.53
N ASP A 349 17.18 43.01 20.57
CA ASP A 349 15.71 42.86 20.69
C ASP A 349 14.95 41.76 19.92
N MET A 350 14.29 40.82 20.62
CA MET A 350 13.01 40.95 21.36
C MET A 350 11.78 41.20 20.46
N PHE A 351 10.91 40.19 20.32
CA PHE A 351 9.48 40.32 20.68
C PHE A 351 8.79 38.95 20.84
N ARG A 352 8.16 38.72 22.00
CA ARG A 352 7.12 37.70 22.26
C ARG A 352 5.94 38.43 22.89
N PRO A 353 4.70 38.22 22.42
CA PRO A 353 3.73 37.46 23.23
C PRO A 353 2.76 36.58 22.38
N VAL A 354 2.48 35.29 22.68
CA VAL A 354 1.60 34.67 23.72
C VAL A 354 0.20 34.26 23.20
N ARG A 355 -0.11 32.95 23.38
CA ARG A 355 -1.43 32.25 23.44
C ARG A 355 -2.50 32.45 22.33
N ALA A 356 -2.63 31.41 21.52
CA ALA A 356 -3.75 30.45 21.51
C ALA A 356 -5.19 30.94 21.83
N VAL A 357 -6.10 30.63 20.89
CA VAL A 357 -7.53 30.36 21.13
C VAL A 357 -7.86 29.01 20.48
N ASP A 358 -8.71 28.22 21.14
CA ASP A 358 -9.09 26.84 20.77
C ASP A 358 -10.51 26.82 20.19
N HIS A 359 -10.77 26.03 19.13
CA HIS A 359 -12.08 25.87 18.47
C HIS A 359 -12.28 24.46 17.85
N SER A 360 -12.42 23.46 18.72
CA SER A 360 -13.55 22.50 18.74
C SER A 360 -14.20 22.04 17.40
N ILE A 361 -13.97 20.75 17.08
CA ILE A 361 -14.95 19.73 16.65
C ILE A 361 -15.74 19.96 15.34
N GLY A 362 -15.64 18.99 14.41
CA GLY A 362 -16.52 18.90 13.24
C GLY A 362 -16.27 17.69 12.33
N ASP A 363 -15.86 16.54 12.88
CA ASP A 363 -15.51 15.35 12.08
C ASP A 363 -16.74 14.46 11.84
N ALA A 364 -16.97 14.07 10.58
CA ALA A 364 -18.15 13.32 10.14
C ALA A 364 -17.80 12.36 9.00
N HIS A 365 -17.98 11.06 9.25
CA HIS A 365 -17.78 10.00 8.27
C HIS A 365 -18.81 10.08 7.13
N GLU A 366 -18.38 9.83 5.89
CA GLU A 366 -19.27 9.50 4.77
C GLU A 366 -18.69 8.32 3.95
N ASP A 367 -19.55 7.35 3.61
CA ASP A 367 -19.13 6.03 3.12
C ASP A 367 -18.77 6.01 1.61
N VAL A 368 -17.57 5.55 1.28
CA VAL A 368 -17.18 5.26 -0.11
C VAL A 368 -17.77 3.91 -0.54
N ARG A 369 -18.89 3.96 -1.27
CA ARG A 369 -19.45 2.77 -1.95
C ARG A 369 -18.68 2.47 -3.23
N VAL A 370 -18.07 1.28 -3.29
CA VAL A 370 -17.47 0.74 -4.52
C VAL A 370 -18.58 0.31 -5.48
N ILE A 371 -18.52 0.77 -6.73
CA ILE A 371 -19.35 0.25 -7.84
C ILE A 371 -18.47 -0.72 -8.63
N VAL A 372 -18.97 -1.94 -8.83
CA VAL A 372 -18.39 -2.96 -9.71
C VAL A 372 -19.49 -3.39 -10.68
N ASP A 373 -19.29 -3.18 -11.99
CA ASP A 373 -20.23 -3.61 -13.02
C ASP A 373 -19.51 -4.29 -14.20
N ASP A 374 -19.58 -5.62 -14.18
CA ASP A 374 -19.92 -6.51 -15.30
C ASP A 374 -19.34 -6.23 -16.71
N VAL A 375 -18.14 -6.76 -16.99
CA VAL A 375 -17.60 -6.89 -18.36
C VAL A 375 -17.96 -8.27 -18.94
N ARG A 376 -19.03 -8.31 -19.74
CA ARG A 376 -19.51 -9.54 -20.39
C ARG A 376 -18.68 -9.93 -21.61
N HIS A 377 -18.43 -11.23 -21.76
CA HIS A 377 -17.82 -11.82 -22.96
C HIS A 377 -18.86 -11.95 -24.08
N ALA A 378 -18.44 -11.76 -25.34
CA ALA A 378 -19.21 -12.09 -26.54
C ALA A 378 -18.26 -12.46 -27.72
N ASP A 379 -18.69 -13.38 -28.59
CA ASP A 379 -17.82 -14.02 -29.59
C ASP A 379 -17.44 -13.14 -30.80
N PRO A 380 -16.23 -13.32 -31.38
CA PRO A 380 -15.79 -12.61 -32.58
C PRO A 380 -15.99 -13.43 -33.88
N LEU A 381 -17.12 -13.30 -34.59
CA LEU A 381 -17.30 -13.94 -35.92
C LEU A 381 -18.44 -13.39 -36.82
N ALA A 382 -18.35 -12.17 -37.37
CA ALA A 382 -19.07 -11.73 -38.59
C ALA A 382 -18.54 -10.38 -39.15
N PRO A 383 -18.69 -10.06 -40.46
CA PRO A 383 -18.10 -8.86 -41.08
C PRO A 383 -19.11 -7.78 -41.55
N MET A 384 -18.58 -6.73 -42.20
CA MET A 384 -19.24 -5.52 -42.75
C MET A 384 -19.53 -4.43 -41.69
N ALA A 385 -19.43 -3.13 -41.99
CA ALA A 385 -19.13 -2.44 -43.26
C ALA A 385 -18.13 -1.28 -43.08
N VAL A 386 -17.54 -0.80 -44.17
CA VAL A 386 -16.78 0.45 -44.21
C VAL A 386 -17.74 1.59 -44.54
N GLU A 387 -17.81 2.61 -43.70
CA GLU A 387 -18.38 3.90 -44.06
C GLU A 387 -17.48 5.03 -43.56
N VAL A 388 -16.88 5.76 -44.50
CA VAL A 388 -16.07 6.95 -44.22
C VAL A 388 -16.99 8.15 -44.35
N VAL A 389 -17.22 8.87 -43.25
CA VAL A 389 -17.97 10.13 -43.25
C VAL A 389 -17.06 11.24 -42.75
N ASP A 390 -16.52 12.00 -43.70
CA ASP A 390 -15.84 13.28 -43.46
C ASP A 390 -16.91 14.38 -43.39
N TYR A 391 -16.91 15.18 -42.32
CA TYR A 391 -17.74 16.37 -42.19
C TYR A 391 -16.92 17.56 -41.70
N SER A 392 -16.02 17.98 -42.57
CA SER A 392 -15.48 19.33 -42.58
C SER A 392 -16.51 20.29 -43.19
N ASP A 393 -17.38 20.91 -42.38
CA ASP A 393 -17.75 22.30 -42.65
C ASP A 393 -18.27 23.12 -41.45
N VAL A 394 -17.99 24.42 -41.56
CA VAL A 394 -18.08 25.51 -40.59
C VAL A 394 -19.51 25.89 -40.18
N ASP A 395 -19.70 26.27 -38.90
CA ASP A 395 -20.54 27.44 -38.59
C ASP A 395 -19.95 28.25 -37.41
N PHE A 396 -20.00 29.59 -37.51
CA PHE A 396 -19.32 30.52 -36.60
C PHE A 396 -20.32 31.35 -35.79
N GLY A 397 -20.45 30.98 -34.51
CA GLY A 397 -20.67 31.95 -33.43
C GLY A 397 -22.07 32.03 -32.82
N ARG A 398 -22.09 31.88 -31.49
CA ARG A 398 -22.85 32.79 -30.59
C ARG A 398 -22.23 32.80 -29.20
N VAL A 399 -21.80 33.96 -28.77
CA VAL A 399 -21.41 34.22 -27.37
C VAL A 399 -22.65 34.04 -26.49
N ARG A 400 -22.55 33.21 -25.45
CA ARG A 400 -23.57 33.17 -24.39
C ARG A 400 -23.19 34.18 -23.31
N GLN A 401 -23.82 35.35 -23.32
CA GLN A 401 -23.77 36.29 -22.19
C GLN A 401 -24.75 35.85 -21.09
N SER A 402 -24.39 36.13 -19.84
CA SER A 402 -25.21 35.86 -18.66
C SER A 402 -26.45 36.76 -18.60
N PRO A 403 -27.61 36.28 -18.09
CA PRO A 403 -28.81 37.08 -17.92
C PRO A 403 -29.04 37.46 -16.44
N ASP A 404 -28.42 38.53 -15.96
CA ASP A 404 -28.74 39.14 -14.66
C ASP A 404 -28.65 40.67 -14.75
N ASP A 405 -29.77 41.30 -15.12
CA ASP A 405 -29.98 42.75 -15.04
C ASP A 405 -31.48 43.06 -14.98
N GLN A 406 -31.97 43.55 -13.84
CA GLN A 406 -33.31 44.16 -13.70
C GLN A 406 -33.28 45.33 -12.70
N GLU A 407 -32.90 46.51 -13.19
CA GLU A 407 -33.26 47.77 -12.52
C GLU A 407 -34.76 48.07 -12.66
N PRO A 408 -35.42 48.54 -11.59
CA PRO A 408 -36.67 49.30 -11.70
C PRO A 408 -36.41 50.80 -11.53
N LEU A 409 -36.35 51.53 -12.64
CA LEU A 409 -36.30 53.00 -12.68
C LEU A 409 -37.38 53.63 -11.78
N ARG A 410 -37.00 54.62 -10.95
CA ARG A 410 -37.97 55.42 -10.18
C ARG A 410 -37.65 56.90 -10.18
N ASN A 411 -38.37 57.65 -11.01
CA ASN A 411 -38.27 59.10 -11.14
C ASN A 411 -38.62 59.84 -9.83
N LYS A 412 -37.70 60.66 -9.32
CA LYS A 412 -37.93 62.10 -9.08
C LYS A 412 -36.66 62.85 -8.67
#